data_AF-A0A1G4VNF9-F1
#
_entry.id   AF-A0A1G4VNF9-F1
#
_cell.length_a   1.000
_cell.length_b   1.000
_cell.length_c   1.000
_cell.angle_alpha   90.00
_cell.angle_beta   90.00
_cell.angle_gamma   90.00
#
_symmetry.space_group_name_H-M   'P 1'
#
loop_
_entity.id
_entity.type
_entity.pdbx_description
1 polymer ?
#
loop_
_entity_poly.entity_id
_entity_poly.type
_entity_poly.pdbx_seq_one_letter_code
_entity_poly.pdbx_strand_id
1 'polypeptide(L)' 'MKELVQLLSNIPDAYDDFILSTINYAKKDASHISILKDFMRGKTNLVSSDIVDFIIRQPDLHDYSAAKNDG' A
#
# COMPACT_ATOMS: atom_id res chain seq x y z
N MET A 1 1.63 5.37 -10.88
CA MET A 1 2.57 4.25 -10.65
C MET A 1 4.01 4.72 -10.45
N LYS A 2 4.68 5.35 -11.42
CA LYS A 2 6.08 5.80 -11.28
C LYS A 2 6.36 6.61 -10.00
N GLU A 3 5.47 7.55 -9.67
CA GLU A 3 5.56 8.36 -8.45
C GLU A 3 5.40 7.55 -7.17
N LEU A 4 4.49 6.56 -7.15
CA LEU A 4 4.33 5.67 -5.99
C LEU A 4 5.60 4.84 -5.75
N VAL A 5 6.22 4.33 -6.82
CA VAL A 5 7.50 3.61 -6.71
C VAL A 5 8.58 4.52 -6.12
N GLN A 6 8.70 5.77 -6.58
CA GLN A 6 9.65 6.72 -6.03
C GLN A 6 9.40 7.01 -4.54
N LEU A 7 8.14 7.19 -4.14
CA LEU A 7 7.77 7.39 -2.74
C LEU A 7 8.15 6.19 -1.87
N LEU A 8 7.90 4.97 -2.35
CA LEU A 8 8.25 3.74 -1.63
C LEU A 8 9.78 3.53 -1.54
N SER A 9 10.52 3.84 -2.61
CA SER A 9 11.98 3.76 -2.62
C SER A 9 12.67 4.79 -1.73
N ASN A 10 11.97 5.84 -1.31
CA ASN A 10 12.50 6.85 -0.39
C ASN A 10 12.31 6.48 1.09
N ILE A 11 11.60 5.37 1.38
CA ILE A 11 11.44 4.87 2.74
C ILE A 11 12.77 4.23 3.20
N PRO A 12 13.35 4.63 4.35
CA PRO A 12 14.70 4.22 4.74
C PRO A 12 14.91 2.72 4.94
N ASP A 13 13.87 2.00 5.37
CA ASP A 13 13.89 0.55 5.62
C ASP A 13 13.18 -0.25 4.52
N ALA A 14 12.88 0.37 3.37
CA ALA A 14 12.25 -0.34 2.26
C ALA A 14 13.21 -1.37 1.65
N TYR A 15 12.68 -2.57 1.45
CA TYR A 15 13.31 -3.68 0.74
C TYR A 15 12.47 -4.08 -0.47
N ASP A 16 13.09 -4.74 -1.44
CA ASP A 16 12.47 -5.00 -2.75
C ASP A 16 11.12 -5.74 -2.64
N ASP A 17 11.02 -6.76 -1.77
CA ASP A 17 9.78 -7.50 -1.57
C ASP A 17 8.66 -6.64 -0.98
N PHE A 18 8.98 -5.68 -0.11
CA PHE A 18 8.01 -4.73 0.42
C PHE A 18 7.50 -3.79 -0.68
N ILE A 19 8.41 -3.23 -1.48
CA ILE A 19 8.06 -2.35 -2.61
C ILE A 19 7.18 -3.11 -3.60
N LEU A 20 7.58 -4.33 -3.97
CA LEU A 20 6.84 -5.18 -4.89
C LEU A 20 5.45 -5.54 -4.36
N SER A 21 5.35 -5.94 -3.08
CA SER A 21 4.08 -6.28 -2.44
C SER A 21 3.13 -5.09 -2.39
N THR A 22 3.65 -3.91 -2.06
CA THR A 22 2.86 -2.67 -2.03
C THR A 22 2.38 -2.26 -3.43
N ILE A 23 3.24 -2.38 -4.44
CA ILE A 23 2.86 -2.16 -5.85
C ILE A 23 1.78 -3.16 -6.28
N ASN A 24 1.89 -4.42 -5.89
CA ASN A 24 0.91 -5.45 -6.22
C ASN A 24 -0.46 -5.15 -5.59
N TYR A 25 -0.49 -4.71 -4.32
CA TYR A 25 -1.70 -4.19 -3.70
C TYR A 25 -2.25 -2.99 -4.47
N ALA A 26 -1.41 -2.01 -4.79
CA ALA A 26 -1.80 -0.79 -5.48
C ALA A 26 -2.30 -1.03 -6.92
N LYS A 27 -1.90 -2.13 -7.57
CA LYS A 27 -2.38 -2.49 -8.92
C LYS A 27 -3.76 -3.13 -8.93
N LYS A 28 -4.25 -3.63 -7.79
CA LYS A 28 -5.56 -4.30 -7.71
C LYS A 28 -6.72 -3.34 -7.93
N ASP A 29 -6.58 -2.09 -7.46
CA ASP A 29 -7.54 -1.01 -7.68
C ASP A 29 -6.78 0.30 -7.91
N ALA A 30 -7.21 1.08 -8.90
CA ALA A 30 -6.66 2.41 -9.15
C ALA A 30 -6.84 3.36 -7.96
N SER A 31 -7.86 3.16 -7.13
CA SER A 31 -8.11 3.92 -5.90
C SER A 31 -6.96 3.75 -4.89
N HIS A 32 -6.39 2.55 -4.78
CA HIS A 32 -5.28 2.23 -3.89
C HIS A 32 -4.04 3.10 -4.17
N ILE A 33 -3.79 3.43 -5.44
CA ILE A 33 -2.68 4.30 -5.82
C ILE A 33 -2.87 5.71 -5.24
N SER A 34 -4.10 6.24 -5.29
CA SER A 34 -4.40 7.58 -4.77
C SER A 34 -4.25 7.62 -3.25
N ILE A 35 -4.88 6.68 -2.53
CA ILE A 35 -4.87 6.67 -1.07
C ILE A 35 -3.46 6.45 -0.50
N LEU A 36 -2.63 5.61 -1.15
CA LEU A 36 -1.23 5.42 -0.74
C LEU A 36 -0.43 6.70 -0.95
N LYS A 37 -0.55 7.33 -2.12
CA LYS A 37 0.12 8.60 -2.37
C LYS A 37 -0.29 9.67 -1.38
N ASP A 38 -1.59 9.79 -1.10
CA ASP A 38 -2.12 10.77 -0.17
C ASP A 38 -1.67 10.49 1.26
N PHE A 39 -1.64 9.22 1.68
CA PHE A 39 -1.10 8.81 2.97
C PHE A 39 0.38 9.16 3.14
N MET A 40 1.17 9.02 2.07
CA MET A 40 2.61 9.27 2.07
C MET A 40 2.98 10.75 1.92
N ARG A 41 2.07 11.56 1.36
CA ARG A 41 2.34 12.95 1.03
C ARG A 41 2.66 13.76 2.28
N GLY A 42 3.83 14.41 2.28
CA GLY A 42 4.24 15.32 3.36
C GLY A 42 4.78 14.61 4.62
N LYS A 43 4.91 13.28 4.62
CA LYS A 43 5.53 12.53 5.72
C LYS A 43 7.00 12.24 5.38
N THR A 44 7.91 12.56 6.31
CA THR A 44 9.36 12.42 6.09
C THR A 44 10.00 11.25 6.83
N ASN A 45 9.29 10.65 7.79
CA ASN A 45 9.82 9.62 8.68
C ASN A 45 9.01 8.32 8.60
N LEU A 46 8.48 8.01 7.42
CA LEU A 46 7.76 6.77 7.20
C LEU A 46 8.72 5.59 7.22
N VAL A 47 8.31 4.53 7.87
CA VAL A 47 8.92 3.20 7.76
C VAL A 47 7.99 2.24 7.04
N SER A 48 8.53 1.12 6.56
CA SER A 48 7.77 0.10 5.84
C SER A 48 6.54 -0.39 6.63
N SER A 49 6.68 -0.54 7.95
CA SER A 49 5.59 -0.94 8.86
C SER A 49 4.42 0.04 8.89
N ASP A 50 4.64 1.36 8.80
CA ASP A 50 3.56 2.35 8.74
C ASP A 50 2.67 2.16 7.50
N ILE A 51 3.29 1.78 6.39
CA ILE A 51 2.62 1.55 5.11
C ILE A 51 1.83 0.24 5.18
N VAL A 52 2.43 -0.81 5.74
CA VAL A 52 1.76 -2.09 5.97
C VAL A 52 0.54 -1.90 6.88
N ASP A 53 0.70 -1.18 8.00
CA ASP A 53 -0.39 -0.87 8.91
C ASP A 53 -1.51 -0.06 8.24
N PHE A 54 -1.14 0.88 7.36
CA PHE A 54 -2.11 1.63 6.57
C PHE A 54 -2.90 0.73 5.61
N ILE A 55 -2.20 -0.16 4.89
CA ILE A 55 -2.83 -1.11 3.96
C ILE A 55 -3.76 -2.06 4.71
N ILE A 56 -3.34 -2.60 5.85
CA ILE A 56 -4.15 -3.51 6.69
C ILE A 56 -5.45 -2.87 7.16
N ARG A 57 -5.45 -1.55 7.39
CA ARG A 57 -6.63 -0.80 7.84
C ARG A 57 -7.57 -0.40 6.70
N GLN A 58 -7.23 -0.66 5.44
CA GLN A 58 -8.14 -0.35 4.34
C GLN A 58 -9.34 -1.31 4.37
N PRO A 59 -10.57 -0.78 4.26
CA PRO A 59 -11.79 -1.58 4.41
C PRO A 59 -11.92 -2.66 3.34
N ASP A 60 -11.38 -2.39 2.15
CA ASP A 60 -11.36 -3.32 1.03
C ASP A 60 -10.40 -4.50 1.24
N LEU A 61 -9.35 -4.36 2.06
CA LEU A 61 -8.41 -5.44 2.29
C LEU A 61 -9.09 -6.65 2.96
N HIS A 62 -10.03 -6.39 3.87
CA HIS A 62 -10.76 -7.43 4.58
C HIS A 62 -11.86 -8.08 3.75
N ASP A 63 -12.43 -7.37 2.76
CA ASP A 63 -13.34 -7.94 1.75
C ASP A 63 -12.66 -9.04 0.91
N TYR A 64 -11.33 -9.12 0.92
CA TYR A 64 -10.59 -10.19 0.27
C TYR A 64 -10.25 -11.38 1.18
N SER A 65 -10.48 -11.30 2.50
CA SER A 65 -9.94 -12.28 3.48
C SER A 65 -10.93 -13.29 4.07
N ALA A 66 -12.24 -13.14 3.91
CA ALA A 66 -13.20 -14.22 4.17
C ALA A 66 -14.61 -13.87 3.63
N ALA A 67 -15.24 -14.84 2.96
CA ALA A 67 -16.67 -14.89 2.61
C ALA A 67 -17.18 -14.00 1.45
N LYS A 68 -16.88 -14.43 0.21
CA LYS A 68 -17.92 -14.54 -0.85
C LYS A 68 -17.76 -15.87 -1.59
N ASN A 69 -17.97 -16.95 -0.84
CA ASN A 69 -18.59 -18.15 -1.36
C ASN A 69 -19.97 -18.24 -0.70
N ASP A 70 -20.94 -18.71 -1.47
CA ASP A 70 -22.33 -19.02 -1.15
C ASP A 70 -23.36 -17.91 -1.47
N GLY A 71 -23.95 -18.10 -2.65
CA GLY A 71 -25.09 -17.42 -3.23
C GLY A 71 -25.32 -17.95 -4.64
#